data_AF-X8H5Q6-F1
#
_entry.id   AF-X8H5Q6-F1
#
_cell.length_a   1.000
_cell.length_b   1.000
_cell.length_c   1.000
_cell.angle_alpha   90.00
_cell.angle_beta   90.00
_cell.angle_gamma   90.00
#
_symmetry.space_group_name_H-M   'P 1'
#
loop_
_entity.id
_entity.type
_entity.pdbx_description
1 polymer ?
#
loop_
_entity_poly.entity_id
_entity_poly.type
_entity_poly.pdbx_seq_one_letter_code
_entity_poly.pdbx_strand_id
1 'polypeptide(L)'
;MFKGNIDEIELIIKYSKLVEKFFEKHLNIENQFLKNLEAFYIGKEKNIDIKKLKETIIPQYRMRIGSYRVIFTVTKESIKVYSIYVEKAGSRGEIYKN
;
A
#
# COMPACT_ATOMS: atom_id res chain seq x y z
N MET A 1 -13.55 -6.70 3.59
CA MET A 1 -12.41 -7.60 3.85
C MET A 1 -12.22 -8.42 2.57
N PHE A 2 -11.11 -8.21 1.85
CA PHE A 2 -10.80 -8.98 0.65
C PHE A 2 -9.99 -10.22 1.06
N LYS A 3 -10.39 -11.41 0.60
CA LYS A 3 -9.65 -12.68 0.76
C LYS A 3 -9.45 -13.28 -0.63
N GLY A 4 -8.20 -13.37 -1.09
CA GLY A 4 -7.82 -14.04 -2.33
C GLY A 4 -6.84 -15.18 -2.01
N ASN A 5 -7.12 -16.39 -2.49
CA ASN A 5 -6.33 -17.60 -2.18
C ASN A 5 -5.29 -17.87 -3.27
N ILE A 6 -4.00 -17.72 -2.92
CA ILE A 6 -2.86 -18.33 -3.62
C ILE A 6 -1.86 -18.74 -2.54
N ASP A 7 -1.98 -19.97 -2.04
CA ASP A 7 -1.01 -20.64 -1.16
C ASP A 7 -0.30 -19.82 -0.04
N GLU A 8 -0.90 -18.97 0.80
CA GLU A 8 -2.09 -18.12 0.82
C GLU A 8 -1.55 -16.93 1.64
N ILE A 9 -0.90 -15.98 0.97
CA ILE A 9 -0.46 -14.77 1.67
C ILE A 9 -1.73 -13.98 2.01
N GLU A 10 -2.04 -13.86 3.30
CA GLU A 10 -3.14 -13.01 3.76
C GLU A 10 -2.63 -11.59 3.95
N LEU A 11 -3.25 -10.64 3.26
CA LEU A 11 -2.99 -9.22 3.41
C LEU A 11 -4.14 -8.57 4.20
N ILE A 12 -3.86 -8.16 5.43
CA ILE A 12 -4.80 -7.41 6.26
C ILE A 12 -4.53 -5.93 6.05
N ILE A 13 -5.38 -5.26 5.26
CA ILE A 13 -5.16 -3.87 4.89
C ILE A 13 -6.09 -2.95 5.69
N LYS A 14 -5.51 -1.92 6.32
CA LYS A 14 -6.22 -0.87 7.04
C LYS A 14 -5.78 0.50 6.53
N TYR A 15 -6.71 1.46 6.56
CA TYR A 15 -6.48 2.82 6.08
C TYR A 15 -6.56 3.82 7.23
N SER A 16 -5.83 4.92 7.13
CA SER A 16 -6.14 6.12 7.91
C SER A 16 -7.42 6.77 7.38
N LYS A 17 -8.12 7.53 8.22
CA LYS A 17 -9.35 8.26 7.81
C LYS A 17 -9.13 9.19 6.61
N LEU A 18 -7.92 9.74 6.47
CA LEU A 18 -7.57 10.60 5.34
C LEU A 18 -7.45 9.79 4.05
N VAL A 19 -6.90 8.58 4.14
CA VAL A 19 -6.76 7.66 3.01
C VAL A 19 -8.11 7.12 2.58
N GLU A 20 -9.00 6.75 3.51
CA GLU A 20 -10.38 6.35 3.19
C GLU A 20 -11.06 7.40 2.32
N LYS A 21 -11.08 8.66 2.78
CA LYS A 21 -11.64 9.80 2.03
C LYS A 21 -10.96 10.04 0.67
N PHE A 22 -9.66 9.79 0.58
CA PHE A 22 -8.93 9.95 -0.67
C PHE A 22 -9.32 8.85 -1.67
N PHE A 23 -9.37 7.59 -1.23
CA PHE A 23 -9.70 6.45 -2.09
C PHE A 23 -11.17 6.43 -2.51
N GLU A 24 -12.09 6.85 -1.64
CA GLU A 24 -13.50 7.10 -2.02
C GLU A 24 -13.62 8.01 -3.25
N LYS A 25 -12.75 9.02 -3.37
CA LYS A 25 -12.71 9.96 -4.50
C LYS A 25 -11.89 9.46 -5.69
N HIS A 26 -11.00 8.49 -5.47
CA HIS A 26 -10.02 8.02 -6.45
C HIS A 26 -9.96 6.48 -6.47
N LEU A 27 -11.11 5.84 -6.68
CA LEU A 27 -11.27 4.39 -6.65
C LEU A 27 -10.32 3.66 -7.61
N ASN A 28 -10.00 4.27 -8.75
CA ASN A 28 -9.01 3.73 -9.69
C ASN A 28 -7.61 3.61 -9.08
N ILE A 29 -7.23 4.53 -8.19
CA ILE A 29 -5.95 4.50 -7.49
C ILE A 29 -5.94 3.44 -6.40
N GLU A 30 -7.04 3.29 -5.66
CA GLU A 30 -7.20 2.20 -4.68
C GLU A 30 -7.08 0.82 -5.35
N ASN A 31 -7.85 0.60 -6.43
CA ASN A 31 -7.83 -0.66 -7.16
C ASN A 31 -6.42 -0.99 -7.69
N GLN A 32 -5.72 0.01 -8.24
CA GLN A 32 -4.35 -0.18 -8.71
C GLN A 32 -3.38 -0.45 -7.55
N PHE A 33 -3.57 0.19 -6.39
CA PHE A 33 -2.77 -0.06 -5.19
C PHE A 33 -2.91 -1.51 -4.72
N LEU A 34 -4.16 -2.00 -4.59
CA LEU A 34 -4.44 -3.37 -4.19
C LEU A 34 -3.88 -4.39 -5.18
N LYS A 35 -4.09 -4.17 -6.48
CA LYS A 35 -3.55 -5.03 -7.54
C LYS A 35 -2.03 -5.09 -7.51
N ASN A 36 -1.37 -3.95 -7.29
CA ASN A 36 0.09 -3.89 -7.17
C ASN A 36 0.58 -4.63 -5.92
N LEU A 37 -0.09 -4.50 -4.77
CA LEU A 37 0.28 -5.26 -3.58
C LEU A 37 0.18 -6.76 -3.83
N GLU A 38 -0.93 -7.22 -4.39
CA GLU A 38 -1.14 -8.61 -4.75
C GLU A 38 -0.02 -9.11 -5.69
N ALA A 39 0.24 -8.38 -6.78
CA ALA A 39 1.28 -8.75 -7.73
C ALA A 39 2.70 -8.74 -7.14
N PHE A 40 2.99 -7.82 -6.21
CA PHE A 40 4.26 -7.76 -5.49
C PHE A 40 4.48 -9.00 -4.61
N TYR A 41 3.47 -9.40 -3.82
CA TYR A 41 3.58 -10.52 -2.90
C TYR A 41 3.51 -11.90 -3.58
N ILE A 42 2.79 -12.02 -4.69
CA ILE A 42 2.78 -13.26 -5.49
C ILE A 42 4.00 -13.33 -6.44
N GLY A 43 4.80 -12.26 -6.52
CA GLY A 43 5.97 -12.21 -7.40
C GLY A 43 5.63 -12.20 -8.90
N LYS A 44 4.40 -11.80 -9.26
CA LYS A 44 3.89 -11.81 -10.63
C LYS A 44 4.34 -10.61 -11.47
N GLU A 45 4.68 -9.47 -10.85
CA GLU A 45 5.13 -8.28 -11.57
C GLU A 45 6.46 -7.73 -11.06
N LYS A 46 7.38 -7.42 -11.99
CA LYS A 46 8.71 -6.88 -11.70
C LYS A 46 8.77 -5.33 -11.72
N ASN A 47 7.72 -4.65 -12.19
CA ASN A 47 7.75 -3.22 -12.50
C ASN A 47 6.88 -2.34 -11.58
N ILE A 48 6.73 -2.73 -10.32
CA ILE A 48 5.99 -1.95 -9.33
C ILE A 48 6.97 -0.97 -8.65
N ASP A 49 6.74 0.35 -8.78
CA ASP A 49 7.54 1.39 -8.11
C ASP A 49 7.15 1.49 -6.62
N ILE A 50 7.60 0.50 -5.84
CA ILE A 50 7.63 0.54 -4.37
C ILE A 50 9.05 0.84 -3.92
N LYS A 51 9.20 1.85 -3.05
CA LYS A 51 10.47 2.16 -2.41
C LYS A 51 10.30 2.21 -0.90
N LYS A 52 11.23 1.59 -0.18
CA LYS A 52 11.39 1.81 1.25
C LYS A 52 11.86 3.25 1.49
N LEU A 53 11.21 3.97 2.39
CA LEU A 53 11.63 5.30 2.81
C LEU A 53 12.84 5.16 3.76
N LYS A 54 13.80 6.08 3.64
CA LYS A 54 14.99 6.10 4.52
C LYS A 54 14.59 6.67 5.89
N GLU A 55 15.31 6.26 6.93
CA GLU A 55 15.30 6.92 8.26
C GLU A 55 13.96 6.87 9.03
N THR A 56 13.15 5.83 8.83
CA THR A 56 11.95 5.62 9.64
C THR A 56 12.19 4.56 10.71
N ILE A 57 11.76 4.82 11.95
CA ILE A 57 11.87 3.88 13.08
C ILE A 57 11.10 2.58 12.76
N ILE A 58 9.92 2.72 12.15
CA ILE A 58 9.13 1.62 11.59
C ILE A 58 9.34 1.62 10.07
N PRO A 59 9.63 0.48 9.42
CA PRO A 59 9.77 0.42 7.97
C PRO A 59 8.56 0.98 7.23
N GLN A 60 8.73 2.12 6.56
CA GLN A 60 7.72 2.72 5.71
C GLN A 60 8.06 2.51 4.23
N TYR A 61 7.02 2.33 3.43
CA TYR A 61 7.11 2.11 2.01
C TYR A 61 6.27 3.13 1.27
N ARG A 62 6.69 3.47 0.07
CA ARG A 62 5.98 4.36 -0.83
C ARG A 62 5.76 3.65 -2.15
N MET A 63 4.50 3.44 -2.52
CA MET A 63 4.12 3.05 -3.87
C MET A 63 3.81 4.29 -4.71
N ARG A 64 4.32 4.35 -5.94
CA ARG A 64 3.94 5.37 -6.92
C ARG A 64 2.89 4.81 -7.88
N ILE A 65 1.81 5.56 -8.06
CA ILE A 65 0.74 5.24 -9.00
C ILE A 65 0.49 6.49 -9.84
N GLY A 66 1.13 6.57 -11.02
CA GLY A 66 1.12 7.77 -11.86
C GLY A 66 1.68 9.01 -11.14
N SER A 67 0.84 10.02 -10.97
CA SER A 67 1.13 11.26 -10.22
C SER A 67 0.94 11.12 -8.71
N TYR A 68 0.23 10.08 -8.27
CA TYR A 68 -0.09 9.82 -6.87
C TYR A 68 0.98 8.97 -6.18
N ARG A 69 0.96 9.05 -4.86
CA ARG A 69 1.80 8.26 -3.96
C ARG A 69 0.93 7.69 -2.85
N VAL A 70 1.28 6.50 -2.40
CA VAL A 70 0.67 5.83 -1.26
C VAL A 70 1.78 5.45 -0.30
N ILE A 71 1.72 5.95 0.93
CA ILE A 71 2.66 5.64 2.01
C ILE A 71 1.99 4.65 2.96
N PHE A 72 2.68 3.54 3.21
CA PHE A 72 2.18 2.48 4.07
C PHE A 72 3.31 1.80 4.85
N THR A 73 2.95 1.20 5.97
CA THR A 73 3.81 0.29 6.73
C THR A 73 3.38 -1.14 6.48
N VAL A 74 4.33 -2.05 6.69
CA VAL A 74 4.10 -3.50 6.60
C VAL A 74 4.61 -4.13 7.88
N THR A 75 3.74 -4.87 8.56
CA THR A 75 4.07 -5.70 9.71
C THR A 75 3.84 -7.16 9.33
N LYS A 76 4.84 -8.01 9.56
CA LYS A 76 4.69 -9.45 9.41
C LYS A 76 4.12 -10.01 10.71
N GLU A 77 2.88 -10.46 10.67
CA GLU A 77 2.19 -11.03 11.84
C GLU A 77 2.52 -12.51 12.03
N SER A 78 2.67 -13.24 10.93
CA SER A 78 3.04 -14.66 10.91
C SER A 78 3.75 -15.01 9.60
N ILE A 79 4.06 -16.29 9.38
CA ILE A 79 4.81 -16.75 8.19
C ILE A 79 4.14 -16.29 6.88
N LYS A 80 2.81 -16.30 6.82
CA LYS A 80 2.01 -15.98 5.62
C LYS A 80 1.04 -14.80 5.79
N VAL A 81 1.02 -14.13 6.94
CA VAL A 81 0.09 -13.01 7.21
C VAL A 81 0.86 -11.70 7.33
N TYR A 82 0.48 -10.71 6.52
CA TYR A 82 1.03 -9.36 6.57
C TYR A 82 -0.07 -8.33 6.84
N SER A 83 0.12 -7.52 7.87
CA SER A 83 -0.68 -6.34 8.11
C SER A 83 -0.09 -5.15 7.37
N ILE A 84 -0.91 -4.45 6.60
CA ILE A 84 -0.56 -3.24 5.86
C ILE A 84 -1.39 -2.09 6.41
N TYR A 85 -0.73 -1.06 6.93
CA TYR A 85 -1.40 0.16 7.34
C TYR A 85 -1.04 1.30 6.38
N VAL A 86 -2.05 1.83 5.69
CA VAL A 86 -1.88 2.93 4.74
C VAL A 86 -2.07 4.25 5.47
N GLU A 87 -0.96 4.96 5.67
CA GLU A 87 -0.91 6.18 6.46
C GLU A 87 -1.37 7.40 5.65
N LYS A 88 -0.89 7.53 4.40
CA LYS A 88 -1.13 8.69 3.54
C LYS A 88 -1.32 8.27 2.08
N ALA A 89 -2.23 8.94 1.38
CA ALA A 89 -2.41 8.82 -0.06
C ALA A 89 -2.77 10.20 -0.63
N GLY A 90 -2.22 10.54 -1.78
CA GLY A 90 -2.39 11.87 -2.36
C GLY A 90 -1.49 12.16 -3.55
N SER A 91 -1.63 13.36 -4.12
CA SER A 91 -0.71 13.82 -5.16
C SER A 91 0.70 14.03 -4.60
N ARG A 92 1.71 14.15 -5.48
CA ARG A 92 3.11 14.39 -5.05
C ARG A 92 3.23 15.55 -4.05
N GLY A 93 2.54 16.66 -4.31
CA GLY A 93 2.69 17.90 -3.54
C GLY A 93 1.97 17.86 -2.20
N GLU A 94 0.93 17.05 -2.05
CA GLU A 94 0.10 17.00 -0.84
C GLU A 94 0.71 16.11 0.24
N ILE A 95 1.37 15.02 -0.14
CA ILE A 95 1.87 14.04 0.84
C ILE A 95 3.02 14.57 1.72
N TYR A 96 3.76 15.56 1.20
CA TYR A 96 4.88 16.19 1.91
C TYR A 96 4.52 17.53 2.57
N LYS A 97 3.26 17.98 2.48
CA LYS A 97 2.79 19.11 3.26
C LYS A 97 2.38 18.60 4.64
N ASN A 98 3.13 19.03 5.65
CA ASN A 98 2.77 18.87 7.06
C ASN A 98 1.66 19.84 7.43
#